data_AF-A0A5K7YI82-F1
#
_entry.id   AF-A0A5K7YI82-F1
#
_cell.length_a   1.000
_cell.length_b   1.000
_cell.length_c   1.000
_cell.angle_alpha   90.00
_cell.angle_beta   90.00
_cell.angle_gamma   90.00
#
_symmetry.space_group_name_H-M   'P 1'
#
loop_
_entity.id
_entity.type
_entity.pdbx_description
1 polymer ?
#
loop_
_entity_poly.entity_id
_entity_poly.type
_entity_poly.pdbx_seq_one_letter_code
_entity_poly.pdbx_strand_id
1 'polypeptide(L)' 'MANGLRNPNHEMIKISNNPILIPRMPFGKHKGMPFSEIPRDYLEWLSGTELDEDMAYTVKKHLGV' A
#
# COMPACT_ATOMS: atom_id res chain seq x y z
N MET A 1 25.62 20.23 -30.65
CA MET A 1 25.65 20.21 -29.17
C MET A 1 24.62 19.18 -28.73
N ALA A 2 25.04 18.15 -27.99
CA ALA A 2 24.27 16.92 -27.79
C ALA A 2 22.94 17.19 -27.05
N ASN A 3 21.85 16.72 -27.65
CA ASN A 3 20.53 16.70 -27.03
C ASN A 3 20.60 15.69 -25.88
N GLY A 4 20.57 16.18 -24.64
CA GLY A 4 20.65 15.35 -23.43
C GLY A 4 19.51 14.33 -23.44
N LEU A 5 19.86 13.07 -23.71
CA LEU A 5 18.94 11.95 -23.69
C LEU A 5 18.25 11.91 -22.33
N ARG A 6 16.98 12.30 -22.30
CA ARG A 6 16.06 11.97 -21.20
C ARG A 6 16.18 10.46 -20.98
N ASN A 7 16.82 10.06 -19.89
CA ASN A 7 17.03 8.65 -19.58
C ASN A 7 15.67 8.05 -19.19
N PRO A 8 15.02 7.23 -20.04
CA PRO A 8 13.68 6.72 -19.79
C PRO A 8 13.63 5.82 -18.53
N ASN A 9 14.78 5.28 -18.10
CA ASN A 9 14.86 4.48 -16.88
C ASN A 9 14.59 5.31 -15.60
N HIS A 10 14.98 6.59 -15.57
CA HIS A 10 14.67 7.46 -14.42
C HIS A 10 13.16 7.74 -14.29
N GLU A 11 12.45 7.76 -15.41
CA GLU A 11 11.00 7.94 -15.41
C GLU A 11 10.27 6.62 -15.06
N MET A 12 10.80 5.47 -15.49
CA MET A 12 10.24 4.17 -15.12
C MET A 12 10.31 3.88 -13.61
N ILE A 13 11.39 4.28 -12.92
CA ILE A 13 11.50 4.13 -11.46
C ILE A 13 10.44 4.95 -10.71
N LYS A 14 10.08 6.13 -11.21
CA LYS A 14 9.04 6.97 -10.59
C LYS A 14 7.64 6.36 -10.69
N ILE A 15 7.38 5.53 -11.71
CA ILE A 15 6.06 4.95 -11.98
C ILE A 15 5.79 3.70 -11.14
N SER A 16 6.83 2.94 -10.77
CA SER A 16 6.70 1.70 -10.00
C SER A 16 6.72 1.86 -8.47
N ASN A 17 6.83 3.08 -7.94
CA ASN A 17 7.01 3.34 -6.49
C ASN A 17 5.73 3.75 -5.74
N ASN A 18 4.54 3.54 -6.31
CA ASN A 18 3.30 3.88 -5.62
C ASN A 18 2.65 2.60 -5.07
N PRO A 19 2.55 2.45 -3.73
CA PRO A 19 1.86 1.31 -3.16
C PRO A 19 0.39 1.28 -3.59
N ILE A 20 -0.09 0.08 -3.87
CA ILE A 20 -1.46 -0.15 -4.33
C ILE A 20 -2.40 -0.35 -3.14
N LEU A 21 -3.70 -0.10 -3.36
CA LEU A 21 -4.73 -0.42 -2.38
C LEU A 21 -5.19 -1.85 -2.52
N ILE A 22 -5.11 -2.58 -1.41
CA ILE A 22 -5.59 -3.94 -1.33
C ILE A 22 -7.09 -3.89 -1.00
N PRO A 23 -7.97 -4.46 -1.85
CA PRO A 23 -9.42 -4.27 -1.69
C PRO A 23 -10.01 -5.08 -0.53
N ARG A 24 -9.42 -6.25 -0.22
CA ARG A 24 -9.91 -7.20 0.78
C ARG A 24 -8.76 -7.79 1.56
N MET A 25 -8.99 -8.07 2.84
CA MET A 25 -7.98 -8.67 3.71
C MET A 25 -7.54 -10.05 3.18
N PRO A 26 -6.25 -10.26 2.89
CA PRO A 26 -5.80 -11.51 2.28
C PRO A 26 -5.68 -12.69 3.26
N PHE A 27 -5.60 -12.44 4.57
CA PHE A 27 -5.33 -13.46 5.58
C PHE A 27 -5.98 -13.17 6.95
N GLY A 28 -5.74 -14.07 7.92
CA GLY A 28 -6.14 -13.88 9.30
C GLY A 28 -7.65 -13.93 9.54
N LYS A 29 -8.07 -13.38 10.69
CA LYS A 29 -9.45 -13.46 11.21
C LYS A 29 -10.49 -12.84 10.26
N HIS A 30 -10.12 -11.78 9.54
CA HIS A 30 -11.00 -11.02 8.66
C HIS A 30 -10.79 -11.33 7.17
N LYS A 31 -10.16 -12.47 6.84
CA LYS A 31 -9.87 -12.86 5.46
C LYS A 31 -11.10 -12.74 4.56
N GLY A 32 -10.93 -12.07 3.42
CA GLY A 32 -11.96 -11.83 2.43
C GLY A 32 -12.87 -10.63 2.70
N MET A 33 -12.84 -10.03 3.89
CA MET A 33 -13.61 -8.82 4.20
C MET A 33 -12.99 -7.59 3.50
N PRO A 34 -13.81 -6.65 2.99
CA PRO A 34 -13.32 -5.34 2.55
C PRO A 34 -12.66 -4.60 3.71
N PHE A 35 -11.58 -3.86 3.47
CA PHE A 35 -10.90 -3.09 4.52
C PHE A 35 -11.80 -2.05 5.20
N SER A 36 -12.81 -1.53 4.50
CA SER A 36 -13.83 -0.62 5.05
C SER A 36 -14.75 -1.26 6.09
N GLU A 37 -14.83 -2.60 6.14
CA GLU A 37 -15.68 -3.35 7.08
C GLU A 37 -14.86 -3.95 8.24
N ILE A 38 -13.53 -3.83 8.20
CA ILE A 38 -12.67 -4.36 9.25
C ILE A 38 -12.75 -3.44 10.47
N PRO A 39 -12.93 -3.98 11.68
CA PRO A 39 -12.93 -3.19 12.90
C PRO A 39 -11.67 -2.33 13.03
N ARG A 40 -11.85 -1.06 13.43
CA ARG A 40 -10.74 -0.09 13.52
C ARG A 40 -9.65 -0.56 14.48
N ASP A 41 -10.02 -1.10 15.63
CA ASP A 41 -9.11 -1.65 16.64
C ASP A 41 -8.23 -2.77 16.07
N TYR A 42 -8.78 -3.61 15.19
CA TYR A 42 -8.01 -4.63 14.49
C TYR A 42 -6.99 -4.02 13.53
N LEU A 43 -7.37 -2.97 12.78
CA LEU A 43 -6.46 -2.26 11.89
C LEU A 43 -5.35 -1.53 12.66
N GLU A 44 -5.67 -0.95 13.82
CA GLU A 44 -4.69 -0.32 14.71
C GLU A 44 -3.67 -1.34 15.24
N TRP A 45 -4.13 -2.50 15.71
CA TRP A 45 -3.24 -3.60 16.09
C TRP A 45 -2.38 -4.07 14.92
N LEU A 46 -2.99 -4.30 13.75
CA LEU A 46 -2.29 -4.78 12.55
C LEU A 46 -1.21 -3.78 12.10
N SER A 47 -1.47 -2.47 12.21
CA SER A 47 -0.52 -1.42 11.86
C SER A 47 0.79 -1.43 12.68
N GLY A 48 0.78 -2.08 13.85
CA GLY A 48 1.96 -2.28 14.70
C GLY A 48 2.77 -3.54 14.38
N THR A 49 2.35 -4.32 13.38
CA THR A 49 3.04 -5.55 12.95
C THR A 49 3.94 -5.32 11.73
N GLU A 50 4.74 -6.32 11.37
CA GLU A 50 5.52 -6.29 10.12
C GLU A 50 4.58 -6.49 8.92
N LEU A 51 4.46 -5.45 8.10
CA LEU A 51 3.60 -5.42 6.90
C LEU A 51 4.46 -5.06 5.68
N ASP A 52 4.12 -5.66 4.54
CA ASP A 52 4.63 -5.18 3.26
C ASP A 52 4.09 -3.77 2.94
N GLU A 53 4.73 -3.10 1.97
CA GLU A 53 4.46 -1.69 1.66
C GLU A 53 3.01 -1.43 1.27
N ASP A 54 2.41 -2.31 0.45
CA ASP A 54 1.02 -2.19 -0.01
C ASP A 54 0.03 -2.37 1.15
N MET A 55 0.31 -3.34 2.02
CA MET A 55 -0.50 -3.61 3.20
C MET A 55 -0.43 -2.46 4.20
N ALA A 56 0.77 -1.97 4.50
CA ALA A 56 0.98 -0.83 5.39
C ALA A 56 0.27 0.43 4.85
N TYR A 57 0.40 0.70 3.55
CA TYR A 57 -0.27 1.81 2.90
C TYR A 57 -1.80 1.68 2.96
N THR A 58 -2.34 0.49 2.67
CA THR A 58 -3.78 0.22 2.72
C THR A 58 -4.34 0.39 4.13
N VAL A 59 -3.67 -0.15 5.15
CA VAL A 59 -4.09 -0.02 6.56
C VAL A 59 -4.08 1.43 7.01
N LYS A 60 -2.98 2.16 6.77
CA LYS A 60 -2.85 3.59 7.12
C LYS A 60 -3.96 4.44 6.49
N LYS A 61 -4.27 4.20 5.22
CA LYS A 61 -5.36 4.88 4.53
C LYS A 61 -6.73 4.67 5.19
N HIS A 62 -7.01 3.47 5.69
CA HIS A 62 -8.29 3.18 6.38
C HIS A 62 -8.31 3.67 7.84
N LEU A 63 -7.13 3.83 8.45
CA LEU A 63 -7.00 4.47 9.78
C LEU A 63 -7.05 6.00 9.71
N GLY A 64 -6.70 6.58 8.56
CA GLY A 64 -6.62 8.02 8.35
C GLY A 64 -5.33 8.65 8.89
N VAL A 65 -4.20 7.90 8.84
CA VAL A 65 -2.87 8.32 9.31
C VAL A 65 -1.79 8.23 8.24
#